data_AF-A0A353ZQ05-F1
#
_entry.id   AF-A0A353ZQ05-F1
#
_cell.length_a   1.000
_cell.length_b   1.000
_cell.length_c   1.000
_cell.angle_alpha   90.00
_cell.angle_beta   90.00
_cell.angle_gamma   90.00
#
_symmetry.space_group_name_H-M   'P 1'
#
loop_
_entity.id
_entity.type
_entity.pdbx_description
1 polymer ?
#
loop_
_entity_poly.entity_id
_entity_poly.type
_entity_poly.pdbx_seq_one_letter_code
_entity_poly.pdbx_strand_id
1 'polypeptide(L)' 'MDEYTDFEYVTVLVEGRPRQQTKQLKKLAKEGWQVLSVQPVTMFSRLSSASNALLRRVRS' A
#
# COMPACT_ATOMS: atom_id res chain seq x y z
N MET A 1 -4.40 12.59 -28.07
CA MET A 1 -3.95 13.33 -26.89
C MET A 1 -3.66 12.27 -25.86
N ASP A 2 -2.46 11.68 -25.91
CA ASP A 2 -2.05 10.64 -24.97
C ASP A 2 -1.65 11.33 -23.67
N GLU A 3 -2.63 11.53 -22.80
CA GLU A 3 -2.40 11.93 -21.42
C GLU A 3 -1.72 10.76 -20.72
N TYR A 4 -0.39 10.72 -20.78
CA TYR A 4 0.40 9.91 -19.87
C TYR A 4 0.12 10.44 -18.46
N THR A 5 -0.85 9.80 -17.80
CA THR A 5 -1.11 10.05 -16.39
C THR A 5 0.14 9.58 -15.66
N ASP A 6 0.98 10.52 -15.24
CA ASP A 6 2.16 10.20 -14.46
C ASP A 6 1.70 9.63 -13.12
N PHE A 7 2.08 8.39 -12.84
CA PHE A 7 1.80 7.76 -11.56
C PHE A 7 3.07 7.74 -10.70
N GLU A 8 2.95 8.22 -9.47
CA GLU A 8 3.95 8.02 -8.43
C GLU A 8 3.72 6.65 -7.79
N TYR A 9 4.78 5.85 -7.66
CA TYR A 9 4.73 4.53 -7.02
C TYR A 9 5.59 4.53 -5.76
N VAL A 10 5.05 4.02 -4.66
CA VAL A 10 5.78 3.88 -3.40
C VAL A 10 5.46 2.53 -2.77
N THR A 11 6.48 1.91 -2.18
CA THR A 11 6.32 0.73 -1.32
C THR A 11 6.45 1.16 0.13
N VAL A 12 5.44 0.89 0.95
CA VAL A 12 5.46 1.19 2.38
C VAL A 12 5.30 -0.09 3.20
N LEU A 13 5.97 -0.14 4.34
CA LEU A 13 5.72 -1.18 5.35
C LEU A 13 4.46 -0.84 6.14
N VAL A 14 3.51 -1.78 6.16
CA VAL A 14 2.31 -1.73 6.99
C VAL A 14 2.35 -2.88 8.00
N GLU A 15 1.65 -2.74 9.11
CA GLU A 15 1.52 -3.81 10.10
C GLU A 15 0.79 -5.01 9.49
N GLY A 16 1.19 -6.22 9.87
CA GLY A 16 0.57 -7.48 9.42
C GLY A 16 -0.71 -7.84 10.18
N ARG A 17 -1.00 -7.16 11.29
CA ARG A 17 -2.23 -7.38 12.07
C ARG A 17 -3.43 -6.77 11.34
N PRO A 18 -4.47 -7.55 10.98
CA PRO A 18 -5.52 -7.11 10.06
C PRO A 18 -6.22 -5.78 10.42
N ARG A 19 -6.52 -5.58 11.71
CA ARG A 19 -7.17 -4.34 12.19
C ARG A 19 -6.30 -3.11 12.03
N GLN A 20 -5.01 -3.23 12.35
CA GLN A 20 -4.08 -2.10 12.24
C GLN A 20 -3.69 -1.85 10.78
N GLN A 21 -3.46 -2.92 10.01
CA GLN A 21 -3.23 -2.85 8.57
C GLN A 21 -4.34 -2.08 7.86
N THR A 22 -5.60 -2.42 8.15
CA THR A 22 -6.76 -1.73 7.58
C THR A 22 -6.77 -0.24 7.94
N LYS A 23 -6.40 0.11 9.18
CA LYS A 23 -6.33 1.51 9.62
C LYS A 23 -5.25 2.29 8.87
N GLN A 24 -4.08 1.70 8.68
CA GLN A 24 -2.97 2.31 7.94
C GLN A 24 -3.30 2.47 6.45
N LEU A 25 -3.82 1.43 5.80
CA LEU A 25 -4.23 1.50 4.39
C LEU A 25 -5.35 2.52 4.17
N LYS A 26 -6.32 2.63 5.09
CA LYS A 26 -7.35 3.67 5.04
C LYS A 26 -6.78 5.08 5.19
N LYS A 27 -5.71 5.26 5.99
CA LYS A 27 -5.03 6.56 6.12
C LYS A 27 -4.36 6.94 4.79
N LEU A 28 -3.64 6.00 4.18
CA LEU A 28 -2.97 6.19 2.89
C LEU A 28 -3.99 6.51 1.78
N ALA A 29 -5.12 5.81 1.75
CA ALA A 29 -6.22 6.11 0.82
C ALA A 29 -6.76 7.54 0.97
N LYS A 30 -6.85 8.08 2.20
CA LYS A 30 -7.26 9.47 2.43
C LYS A 30 -6.21 10.49 1.97
N GLU A 31 -4.94 10.10 1.91
CA GLU A 31 -3.83 10.92 1.40
C GLU A 31 -3.71 10.85 -0.14
N GLY A 32 -4.65 10.18 -0.81
CA GLY A 32 -4.69 10.03 -2.26
C GLY A 32 -3.95 8.81 -2.80
N TRP A 33 -3.39 7.96 -1.93
CA TRP A 33 -2.70 6.74 -2.35
C TRP A 33 -3.69 5.61 -2.63
N GLN A 34 -3.61 5.04 -3.82
CA GLN A 34 -4.30 3.83 -4.19
C GLN A 34 -3.41 2.61 -3.89
N VAL A 35 -3.93 1.69 -3.07
CA VAL A 35 -3.24 0.42 -2.77
C VAL A 35 -3.37 -0.52 -3.97
N LEU A 36 -2.23 -0.98 -4.50
CA LEU A 36 -2.16 -1.92 -5.63
C LEU A 36 -2.01 -3.35 -5.16
N SER A 37 -1.10 -3.59 -4.22
CA SER A 37 -0.86 -4.92 -3.67
C SER A 37 -0.38 -4.83 -2.24
N VAL A 38 -0.64 -5.88 -1.46
CA VAL A 38 -0.13 -6.03 -0.10
C VAL A 38 0.44 -7.43 0.00
N GLN A 39 1.74 -7.53 0.27
CA GLN A 39 2.47 -8.78 0.36
C GLN A 39 3.07 -8.93 1.76
N PRO A 40 2.89 -10.07 2.44
CA PRO A 40 3.56 -10.31 3.72
C PRO A 40 5.08 -10.31 3.50
N VAL A 41 5.83 -9.81 4.48
CA VAL A 41 7.31 -9.79 4.42
C VAL A 41 7.89 -11.20 4.51
N THR A 42 7.13 -12.12 5.10
CA THR A 42 7.52 -13.53 5.27
C THR A 42 6.57 -14.45 4.49
N MET A 43 7.08 -15.61 4.06
CA MET A 43 6.24 -16.63 3.39
C MET A 43 5.04 -17.07 4.24
N PHE A 44 5.16 -16.99 5.56
CA PHE A 44 4.08 -17.33 6.49
C PHE A 44 3.30 -16.08 6.89
N SER A 45 2.23 -15.78 6.15
CA SER A 45 1.37 -14.61 6.37
C SER A 45 0.85 -14.46 7.81
N ARG A 46 0.65 -15.58 8.53
CA ARG A 46 0.20 -15.57 9.94
C ARG A 46 1.29 -15.22 10.96
N LEU A 47 2.56 -15.35 10.57
CA LEU A 47 3.72 -15.03 11.41
C LEU A 47 4.32 -13.66 11.04
N SER A 48 3.88 -13.06 9.94
CA SER A 48 4.36 -11.75 9.50
C SER A 48 3.79 -10.65 10.38
N SER A 49 4.66 -10.00 11.16
CA SER A 49 4.32 -8.78 11.89
C SER A 49 4.18 -7.56 10.97
N ALA A 50 4.66 -7.66 9.72
CA ALA A 50 4.65 -6.59 8.74
C ALA A 50 4.32 -7.10 7.33
N SER A 51 3.85 -6.20 6.47
CA SER A 51 3.59 -6.45 5.05
C SER A 51 4.05 -5.25 4.22
N ASN A 52 4.53 -5.51 3.02
CA ASN A 52 4.83 -4.48 2.04
C ASN A 52 3.56 -4.14 1.28
N ALA A 53 3.11 -2.89 1.36
CA ALA A 53 2.03 -2.37 0.55
C ALA A 53 2.60 -1.55 -0.61
N LEU A 54 2.32 -1.96 -1.84
CA LEU A 54 2.59 -1.18 -3.04
C LEU A 54 1.44 -0.20 -3.24
N LEU A 55 1.78 1.08 -3.37
CA LEU A 55 0.84 2.17 -3.56
C LEU A 55 1.13 2.88 -4.87
N ARG A 56 0.09 3.46 -5.47
CA ARG A 56 0.22 4.45 -6.54
C ARG A 56 -0.58 5.71 -6.24
N ARG A 57 -0.16 6.86 -6.75
CA ARG A 57 -0.94 8.09 -6.75
C ARG A 57 -0.76 8.79 -8.09
N VAL A 58 -1.78 9.54 -8.54
CA VAL A 58 -1.63 10.43 -9.70
C VAL A 58 -0.68 11.57 -9.32
N ARG A 59 0.36 11.77 -10.12
CA ARG A 59 1.27 12.90 -10.04
C ARG A 59 0.59 14.07 -10.75
N SER A 60 -0.02 14.95 -9.95
CA SER A 60 -0.56 16.24 -10.39
C SER A 60 0.56 17.24 -10.66
#